data_AF-A0A7J4L8W3-F1
#
_entry.id   AF-A0A7J4L8W3-F1
#
_cell.length_a   1.000
_cell.length_b   1.000
_cell.length_c   1.000
_cell.angle_alpha   90.00
_cell.angle_beta   90.00
_cell.angle_gamma   90.00
#
_symmetry.space_group_name_H-M   'P 1'
#
loop_
_entity.id
_entity.type
_entity.pdbx_description
1 polymer ?
#
loop_
_entity_poly.entity_id
_entity_poly.type
_entity_poly.pdbx_seq_one_letter_code
_entity_poly.pdbx_strand_id
1 'polypeptide(L)'
;MVTVLDQAIIDINNTGFFDYFLPFMISFALIYGLMQKTMILGKDKENFNAIFAVVVSLIIMPFAAQVDYTTYLSKLVFIIVKIVLLMIILGLLGYKQEYSKFTPFIALILTGIIVVTEFFDIASLKNILSWRSEFAYLAVIACAFLFILWAIVRPSKEPERKPKPEVKKQVESARPQREEPRNTAPSEPQKVPLSELKKFYKQQGVDIDEEK
;
A
#
# COMPACT_ATOMS: atom_id res chain seq x y z
N MET A 1 -39.24 15.42 -26.49
CA MET A 1 -39.91 15.51 -25.17
C MET A 1 -38.86 15.24 -24.14
N VAL A 2 -38.57 16.20 -23.26
CA VAL A 2 -37.64 16.01 -22.15
C VAL A 2 -38.36 15.15 -21.11
N THR A 3 -37.72 14.11 -20.58
CA THR A 3 -38.39 13.25 -19.60
C THR A 3 -38.47 13.96 -18.25
N VAL A 4 -39.45 13.60 -17.42
CA VAL A 4 -39.57 14.16 -16.04
C VAL A 4 -38.29 13.92 -15.23
N LEU A 5 -37.60 12.81 -15.50
CA LEU A 5 -36.32 12.48 -14.88
C LEU A 5 -35.21 13.46 -15.30
N ASP A 6 -35.10 13.76 -16.60
CA ASP A 6 -34.10 14.71 -17.10
C ASP A 6 -34.30 16.10 -16.49
N GLN A 7 -35.57 16.53 -16.35
CA GLN A 7 -35.89 17.80 -15.72
C GLN A 7 -35.46 17.82 -14.25
N ALA A 8 -35.73 16.76 -13.49
CA ALA A 8 -35.31 16.66 -12.09
C ALA A 8 -33.78 16.69 -11.93
N ILE A 9 -33.04 16.02 -12.83
CA ILE A 9 -31.57 16.04 -12.82
C ILE A 9 -31.04 17.44 -13.12
N ILE A 10 -31.61 18.11 -14.11
CA ILE A 10 -31.23 19.48 -14.48
C ILE A 10 -31.51 20.44 -13.32
N ASP A 11 -32.66 20.32 -12.66
CA ASP A 11 -33.03 21.17 -11.52
C ASP A 11 -32.06 20.98 -10.35
N ILE A 12 -31.69 19.72 -10.02
CA ILE A 12 -30.69 19.40 -8.99
C ILE A 12 -29.33 19.97 -9.35
N ASN A 13 -28.92 19.83 -10.62
CA ASN A 13 -27.65 20.35 -11.11
C ASN A 13 -27.59 21.88 -11.04
N ASN A 14 -28.66 22.56 -11.45
CA ASN A 14 -28.76 24.03 -11.42
C ASN A 14 -28.81 24.59 -9.98
N THR A 15 -29.23 23.79 -9.00
CA THR A 15 -29.18 24.16 -7.58
C THR A 15 -27.73 24.14 -7.04
N GLY A 16 -26.76 23.66 -7.83
CA GLY A 16 -25.37 23.46 -7.41
C GLY A 16 -25.21 22.27 -6.46
N PHE A 17 -26.22 21.40 -6.34
CA PHE A 17 -26.16 20.28 -5.40
C PHE A 17 -24.91 19.43 -5.62
N PHE A 18 -24.57 19.11 -6.87
CA PHE A 18 -23.35 18.36 -7.18
C PHE A 18 -22.07 19.17 -6.92
N ASP A 19 -22.08 20.48 -7.19
CA ASP A 19 -20.91 21.35 -6.99
C ASP A 19 -20.53 21.50 -5.50
N TYR A 20 -21.50 21.32 -4.61
CA TYR A 20 -21.33 21.49 -3.17
C TYR A 20 -21.29 20.17 -2.40
N PHE A 21 -22.23 19.26 -2.68
CA PHE A 21 -22.39 18.02 -1.94
C PHE A 21 -21.31 16.99 -2.27
N LEU A 22 -20.92 16.92 -3.54
CA LEU A 22 -19.91 15.97 -4.01
C LEU A 22 -18.53 16.24 -3.40
N PRO A 23 -17.97 17.48 -3.44
CA PRO A 23 -16.70 17.75 -2.77
C PRO A 23 -16.79 17.57 -1.25
N PHE A 24 -17.91 17.92 -0.62
CA PHE A 24 -18.13 17.65 0.81
C PHE A 24 -17.99 16.17 1.15
N MET A 25 -18.67 15.28 0.41
CA MET A 25 -18.62 13.83 0.64
C MET A 25 -17.21 13.26 0.47
N ILE A 26 -16.45 13.77 -0.50
CA ILE A 26 -15.07 13.34 -0.76
C ILE A 26 -14.13 13.83 0.34
N SER A 27 -14.21 15.11 0.73
CA SER A 27 -13.42 15.64 1.83
C SER A 27 -13.73 14.89 3.13
N PHE A 28 -15.01 14.62 3.40
CA PHE A 28 -15.45 13.84 4.56
C PHE A 28 -14.84 12.44 4.57
N ALA A 29 -15.01 11.68 3.48
CA ALA A 29 -14.48 10.33 3.40
C ALA A 29 -12.95 10.30 3.54
N LEU A 30 -12.26 11.27 2.94
CA LEU A 30 -10.80 11.36 2.98
C LEU A 30 -10.29 11.71 4.38
N ILE A 31 -10.87 12.72 5.03
CA ILE A 31 -10.49 13.12 6.39
C ILE A 31 -10.83 12.01 7.38
N TYR A 32 -12.03 11.42 7.28
CA TYR A 32 -12.45 10.31 8.14
C TYR A 32 -11.52 9.11 8.00
N GLY A 33 -11.22 8.69 6.77
CA GLY A 33 -10.31 7.58 6.51
C GLY A 33 -8.88 7.86 6.99
N LEU A 34 -8.40 9.10 6.83
CA LEU A 34 -7.10 9.51 7.34
C LEU A 34 -7.05 9.46 8.88
N MET A 35 -8.11 9.93 9.55
CA MET A 35 -8.20 9.86 11.02
C MET A 35 -8.29 8.42 11.54
N GLN A 36 -9.03 7.54 10.86
CA GLN A 36 -9.05 6.12 11.22
C GLN A 36 -7.66 5.47 11.08
N LYS A 37 -6.94 5.76 9.99
CA LYS A 37 -5.63 5.15 9.74
C LYS A 37 -4.54 5.67 10.66
N THR A 38 -4.60 6.96 11.01
CA THR A 38 -3.60 7.62 11.87
C THR A 38 -3.89 7.48 13.36
N MET A 39 -5.12 7.14 13.74
CA MET A 39 -5.57 7.01 15.13
C MET A 39 -5.25 8.25 16.00
N ILE A 40 -5.29 9.45 15.40
CA ILE A 40 -4.91 10.71 16.06
C ILE A 40 -5.69 10.96 17.35
N LEU A 41 -6.99 10.64 17.39
CA LEU A 41 -7.85 10.82 18.57
C LEU A 41 -7.84 9.62 19.54
N GLY A 42 -6.98 8.62 19.28
CA GLY A 42 -6.91 7.39 20.04
C GLY A 42 -7.62 6.21 19.38
N LYS A 43 -7.36 5.01 19.92
CA LYS A 43 -8.05 3.78 19.53
C LYS A 43 -9.49 3.82 20.02
N ASP A 44 -10.41 3.26 19.23
CA ASP A 44 -11.85 3.12 19.53
C ASP A 44 -12.64 4.44 19.63
N LYS A 45 -12.15 5.52 19.00
CA LYS A 45 -12.84 6.82 18.91
C LYS A 45 -13.48 7.08 17.55
N GLU A 46 -14.06 6.05 16.93
CA GLU A 46 -14.64 6.13 15.58
C GLU A 46 -15.74 7.18 15.46
N ASN A 47 -16.64 7.27 16.45
CA ASN A 47 -17.70 8.28 16.47
C ASN A 47 -17.16 9.72 16.49
N PHE A 48 -16.09 9.96 17.26
CA PHE A 48 -15.44 11.27 17.32
C PHE A 48 -14.72 11.59 16.03
N ASN A 49 -14.07 10.61 15.41
CA ASN A 49 -13.44 10.77 14.10
C ASN A 49 -14.47 11.14 13.03
N ALA A 50 -15.65 10.52 13.05
CA ALA A 50 -16.73 10.84 12.11
C ALA A 50 -17.25 12.26 12.31
N ILE A 51 -17.58 12.65 13.55
CA ILE A 51 -18.06 14.00 13.85
C ILE A 51 -17.02 15.06 13.46
N PHE A 52 -15.75 14.84 13.80
CA PHE A 52 -14.68 15.75 13.45
C PHE A 52 -14.49 15.87 11.94
N ALA A 53 -14.50 14.75 11.22
CA ALA A 53 -14.42 14.74 9.77
C ALA A 53 -15.58 15.53 9.13
N VAL A 54 -16.81 15.40 9.65
CA VAL A 54 -17.97 16.18 9.18
C VAL A 54 -17.73 17.67 9.37
N VAL A 55 -17.32 18.09 10.58
CA VAL A 55 -17.09 19.51 10.91
C VAL A 55 -16.00 20.10 10.01
N VAL A 56 -14.86 19.42 9.87
CA VAL A 56 -13.77 19.90 9.01
C VAL A 56 -14.19 19.98 7.55
N SER A 57 -14.94 18.99 7.04
CA SER A 57 -15.38 18.99 5.64
C SER A 57 -16.38 20.10 5.36
N LEU A 58 -17.27 20.41 6.30
CA LEU A 58 -18.17 21.57 6.22
C LEU A 58 -17.40 22.90 6.19
N ILE A 59 -16.30 23.00 6.97
CA ILE A 59 -15.45 24.21 6.97
C ILE A 59 -14.70 24.37 5.64
N ILE A 60 -14.31 23.27 4.98
CA ILE A 60 -13.60 23.30 3.69
C ILE A 60 -14.55 23.65 2.53
N MET A 61 -15.83 23.29 2.65
CA MET A 61 -16.87 23.44 1.62
C MET A 61 -16.98 24.83 0.94
N PRO A 62 -16.79 25.99 1.60
CA PRO A 62 -16.86 27.29 0.94
C PRO A 62 -15.63 27.60 0.06
N PHE A 63 -14.45 27.13 0.47
CA PHE A 63 -13.23 27.22 -0.35
C PHE A 63 -13.32 26.33 -1.58
N ALA A 64 -14.13 25.31 -1.43
CA ALA A 64 -14.41 24.32 -2.43
C ALA A 64 -15.02 24.96 -3.70
N ALA A 65 -16.01 25.82 -3.55
CA ALA A 65 -16.69 26.44 -4.70
C ALA A 65 -15.79 27.33 -5.59
N GLN A 66 -14.58 27.69 -5.13
CA GLN A 66 -13.63 28.50 -5.90
C GLN A 66 -12.73 27.66 -6.81
N VAL A 67 -12.74 26.34 -6.62
CA VAL A 67 -11.85 25.40 -7.29
C VAL A 67 -12.71 24.48 -8.15
N ASP A 68 -12.43 24.40 -9.45
CA ASP A 68 -13.15 23.53 -10.40
C ASP A 68 -12.97 22.04 -10.05
N TYR A 69 -13.73 21.53 -9.08
CA TYR A 69 -13.57 20.16 -8.57
C TYR A 69 -13.77 19.10 -9.62
N THR A 70 -14.68 19.32 -10.55
CA THR A 70 -14.90 18.41 -11.67
C THR A 70 -13.60 18.20 -12.45
N THR A 71 -12.82 19.27 -12.65
CA THR A 71 -11.49 19.23 -13.25
C THR A 71 -10.46 18.53 -12.36
N TYR A 72 -10.37 18.89 -11.08
CA TYR A 72 -9.37 18.29 -10.17
C TYR A 72 -9.64 16.81 -9.88
N LEU A 73 -10.90 16.44 -9.70
CA LEU A 73 -11.34 15.07 -9.45
C LEU A 73 -11.08 14.21 -10.68
N SER A 74 -11.43 14.71 -11.89
CA SER A 74 -11.10 14.03 -13.13
C SER A 74 -9.59 13.80 -13.25
N LYS A 75 -8.77 14.84 -13.00
CA LYS A 75 -7.31 14.73 -12.99
C LYS A 75 -6.81 13.70 -11.96
N LEU A 76 -7.35 13.70 -10.75
CA LEU A 76 -6.99 12.72 -9.70
C LEU A 76 -7.30 11.28 -10.13
N VAL A 77 -8.48 11.04 -10.70
CA VAL A 77 -8.86 9.73 -11.23
C VAL A 77 -7.89 9.30 -12.32
N PHE A 78 -7.55 10.19 -13.26
CA PHE A 78 -6.55 9.90 -14.29
C PHE A 78 -5.17 9.57 -13.70
N ILE A 79 -4.73 10.28 -12.66
CA ILE A 79 -3.45 10.02 -11.98
C ILE A 79 -3.46 8.63 -11.33
N ILE A 80 -4.52 8.27 -10.63
CA ILE A 80 -4.66 6.94 -10.00
C ILE A 80 -4.61 5.85 -11.08
N VAL A 81 -5.37 6.01 -12.17
CA VAL A 81 -5.37 5.07 -13.30
C VAL A 81 -3.96 4.94 -13.90
N LYS A 82 -3.23 6.04 -14.08
CA LYS A 82 -1.84 6.04 -14.58
C LYS A 82 -0.86 5.35 -13.62
N ILE A 83 -1.00 5.55 -12.31
CA ILE A 83 -0.17 4.87 -11.30
C ILE A 83 -0.43 3.36 -11.34
N VAL A 84 -1.69 2.93 -11.45
CA VAL A 84 -2.05 1.52 -11.58
C VAL A 84 -1.49 0.94 -12.88
N LEU A 85 -1.63 1.65 -14.01
CA LEU A 85 -1.05 1.26 -15.28
C LEU A 85 0.48 1.13 -15.21
N LEU A 86 1.15 2.09 -14.55
CA LEU A 86 2.59 2.05 -14.31
C LEU A 86 2.98 0.82 -13.47
N MET A 87 2.25 0.51 -12.40
CA MET A 87 2.48 -0.71 -11.61
C MET A 87 2.31 -1.98 -12.46
N ILE A 88 1.33 -2.02 -13.35
CA ILE A 88 1.13 -3.16 -14.27
C ILE A 88 2.31 -3.30 -15.22
N ILE A 89 2.79 -2.20 -15.82
CA ILE A 89 3.95 -2.21 -16.73
C ILE A 89 5.21 -2.67 -15.98
N LEU A 90 5.43 -2.16 -14.76
CA LEU A 90 6.54 -2.60 -13.91
C LEU A 90 6.41 -4.09 -13.55
N GLY A 91 5.20 -4.56 -13.23
CA GLY A 91 4.94 -5.99 -12.99
C GLY A 91 5.23 -6.85 -14.22
N LEU A 92 4.80 -6.41 -15.40
CA LEU A 92 4.97 -7.13 -16.66
C LEU A 92 6.43 -7.18 -17.13
N LEU A 93 7.21 -6.14 -16.85
CA LEU A 93 8.66 -6.12 -17.09
C LEU A 93 9.44 -7.07 -16.17
N GLY A 94 8.76 -7.88 -15.35
CA GLY A 94 9.38 -8.88 -14.49
C GLY A 94 10.19 -8.24 -13.36
N TYR A 95 9.81 -7.03 -12.94
CA TYR A 95 10.55 -6.24 -11.97
C TYR A 95 10.48 -6.90 -10.58
N LYS A 96 11.38 -7.87 -10.33
CA LYS A 96 11.53 -8.49 -9.03
C LYS A 96 12.29 -7.55 -8.10
N GLN A 97 11.69 -7.27 -6.95
CA GLN A 97 12.15 -6.32 -5.93
C GLN A 97 13.56 -6.58 -5.37
N GLU A 98 14.18 -7.71 -5.72
CA GLU A 98 15.55 -8.08 -5.31
C GLU A 98 16.67 -7.44 -6.14
N TYR A 99 16.37 -6.87 -7.31
CA TYR A 99 17.39 -6.33 -8.21
C TYR A 99 17.45 -4.80 -8.18
N SER A 100 18.42 -4.28 -7.42
CA SER A 100 18.94 -2.90 -7.43
C SER A 100 18.38 -1.90 -6.42
N LYS A 101 19.29 -1.28 -5.66
CA LYS A 101 19.01 -0.15 -4.75
C LYS A 101 18.46 1.10 -5.48
N PHE A 102 18.61 1.17 -6.81
CA PHE A 102 18.20 2.33 -7.63
C PHE A 102 16.76 2.25 -8.16
N THR A 103 16.15 1.07 -8.11
CA THR A 103 14.76 0.83 -8.52
C THR A 103 13.73 1.78 -7.90
N PRO A 104 13.66 1.92 -6.56
CA PRO A 104 12.66 2.80 -5.96
C PRO A 104 12.88 4.26 -6.37
N PHE A 105 14.12 4.65 -6.65
CA PHE A 105 14.47 5.99 -7.11
C PHE A 105 13.94 6.27 -8.52
N ILE A 106 14.08 5.30 -9.43
CA ILE A 106 13.55 5.41 -10.81
C ILE A 106 12.02 5.48 -10.79
N ALA A 107 11.36 4.61 -10.00
CA ALA A 107 9.91 4.63 -9.86
C ALA A 107 9.42 5.98 -9.30
N LEU A 108 10.09 6.51 -8.27
CA LEU A 108 9.77 7.80 -7.66
C LEU A 108 9.93 8.96 -8.66
N ILE A 109 11.01 8.96 -9.46
CA ILE A 109 11.22 9.97 -10.51
C ILE A 109 10.11 9.89 -11.57
N LEU A 110 9.76 8.69 -12.03
CA LEU A 110 8.69 8.49 -13.02
C LEU A 110 7.32 8.94 -12.49
N THR A 111 6.97 8.57 -11.26
CA THR A 111 5.75 9.04 -10.61
C THR A 111 5.77 10.55 -10.42
N GLY A 112 6.90 11.12 -10.01
CA GLY A 112 7.08 12.57 -9.87
C GLY A 112 6.86 13.31 -11.19
N ILE A 113 7.41 12.80 -12.29
CA ILE A 113 7.20 13.39 -13.64
C ILE A 113 5.71 13.37 -13.99
N ILE A 114 5.02 12.25 -13.80
CA ILE A 114 3.58 12.12 -14.09
C ILE A 114 2.77 13.15 -13.28
N VAL A 115 3.04 13.25 -11.97
CA VAL A 115 2.35 14.21 -11.09
C VAL A 115 2.60 15.65 -11.52
N VAL A 116 3.85 16.00 -11.84
CA VAL A 116 4.21 17.36 -12.28
C VAL A 116 3.51 17.71 -13.58
N THR A 117 3.48 16.80 -14.56
CA THR A 117 2.84 17.08 -15.86
C THR A 117 1.32 17.27 -15.80
N GLU A 118 0.65 16.70 -14.79
CA GLU A 118 -0.81 16.79 -14.64
C GLU A 118 -1.27 17.98 -13.81
N PHE A 119 -0.50 18.30 -12.76
CA PHE A 119 -0.83 19.38 -11.84
C PHE A 119 -0.29 20.74 -12.29
N PHE A 120 0.88 20.77 -12.93
CA PHE A 120 1.42 22.00 -13.48
C PHE A 120 1.01 22.08 -14.94
N ASP A 121 0.05 22.96 -15.24
CA ASP A 121 -0.37 23.22 -16.61
C ASP A 121 0.86 23.49 -17.47
N ILE A 122 1.11 22.58 -18.41
CA ILE A 122 2.28 22.58 -19.27
C ILE A 122 2.35 23.90 -20.06
N ALA A 123 1.27 24.66 -20.19
CA ALA A 123 1.27 26.02 -20.72
C ALA A 123 2.19 27.00 -19.93
N SER A 124 2.23 26.92 -18.59
CA SER A 124 3.14 27.74 -17.78
C SER A 124 4.60 27.29 -17.90
N LEU A 125 4.84 25.98 -18.02
CA LEU A 125 6.16 25.41 -18.30
C LEU A 125 6.62 25.70 -19.74
N LYS A 126 5.69 25.71 -20.71
CA LYS A 126 5.90 26.11 -22.10
C LYS A 126 6.32 27.58 -22.18
N ASN A 127 5.81 28.48 -21.34
CA ASN A 127 6.26 29.87 -21.37
C ASN A 127 7.68 30.07 -20.81
N ILE A 128 8.12 29.25 -19.86
CA ILE A 128 9.50 29.26 -19.34
C ILE A 128 10.48 28.52 -20.27
N LEU A 129 9.98 27.58 -21.09
CA LEU A 129 10.80 26.71 -21.95
C LEU A 129 10.55 26.92 -23.46
N SER A 130 9.78 27.93 -23.87
CA SER A 130 9.26 28.09 -25.25
C SER A 130 10.35 28.28 -26.29
N TRP A 131 11.44 28.97 -25.95
CA TRP A 131 12.54 29.27 -26.89
C TRP A 131 13.46 28.07 -27.19
N ARG A 132 13.23 26.91 -26.55
CA ARG A 132 14.04 25.70 -26.71
C ARG A 132 13.19 24.42 -26.84
N SER A 133 11.86 24.57 -26.89
CA SER A 133 10.88 23.56 -26.44
C SER A 133 10.70 22.33 -27.32
N GLU A 134 10.78 22.44 -28.65
CA GLU A 134 10.55 21.25 -29.50
C GLU A 134 11.75 20.29 -29.45
N PHE A 135 12.97 20.84 -29.54
CA PHE A 135 14.20 20.05 -29.43
C PHE A 135 14.46 19.60 -28.00
N ALA A 136 14.08 20.38 -26.98
CA ALA A 136 14.21 19.95 -25.58
C ALA A 136 13.27 18.76 -25.29
N TYR A 137 12.05 18.77 -25.82
CA TYR A 137 11.11 17.65 -25.63
C TYR A 137 11.59 16.39 -26.33
N LEU A 138 12.03 16.51 -27.59
CA LEU A 138 12.66 15.40 -28.33
C LEU A 138 13.94 14.92 -27.67
N ALA A 139 14.75 15.83 -27.11
CA ALA A 139 15.97 15.47 -26.38
C ALA A 139 15.67 14.77 -25.06
N VAL A 140 14.64 15.18 -24.30
CA VAL A 140 14.23 14.48 -23.07
C VAL A 140 13.69 13.09 -23.39
N ILE A 141 12.87 12.96 -24.44
CA ILE A 141 12.38 11.65 -24.90
C ILE A 141 13.54 10.78 -25.39
N ALA A 142 14.45 11.34 -26.20
CA ALA A 142 15.64 10.62 -26.69
C ALA A 142 16.58 10.24 -25.54
N CYS A 143 16.79 11.11 -24.55
CA CYS A 143 17.58 10.82 -23.36
C CYS A 143 16.91 9.75 -22.49
N ALA A 144 15.59 9.81 -22.30
CA ALA A 144 14.84 8.78 -21.57
C ALA A 144 14.92 7.43 -22.31
N PHE A 145 14.80 7.43 -23.63
CA PHE A 145 14.92 6.24 -24.46
C PHE A 145 16.33 5.65 -24.44
N LEU A 146 17.38 6.49 -24.56
CA LEU A 146 18.78 6.08 -24.44
C LEU A 146 19.11 5.59 -23.04
N PHE A 147 18.53 6.21 -22.00
CA PHE A 147 18.68 5.77 -20.62
C PHE A 147 18.02 4.41 -20.39
N ILE A 148 16.84 4.18 -20.96
CA ILE A 148 16.15 2.88 -20.93
C ILE A 148 16.97 1.83 -21.70
N LEU A 149 17.44 2.13 -22.92
CA LEU A 149 18.29 1.22 -23.69
C LEU A 149 19.58 0.90 -22.94
N TRP A 150 20.22 1.89 -22.35
CA TRP A 150 21.42 1.69 -21.53
C TRP A 150 21.13 0.88 -20.26
N ALA A 151 19.96 1.06 -19.64
CA ALA A 151 19.52 0.27 -18.49
C ALA A 151 19.20 -1.19 -18.88
N ILE A 152 18.67 -1.43 -20.08
CA ILE A 152 18.38 -2.77 -20.61
C ILE A 152 19.66 -3.48 -21.07
N VAL A 153 20.57 -2.77 -21.75
CA VAL A 153 21.80 -3.35 -22.34
C VAL A 153 22.85 -3.65 -21.27
N ARG A 154 22.75 -3.07 -20.07
CA ARG A 154 23.69 -3.36 -18.99
C ARG A 154 23.64 -4.86 -18.64
N PRO A 155 24.71 -5.62 -18.92
CA PRO A 155 24.73 -7.04 -18.58
C PRO A 155 24.59 -7.15 -17.06
N SER A 156 23.55 -7.87 -16.64
CA SER A 156 23.32 -8.21 -15.25
C SER A 156 24.57 -8.93 -14.75
N LYS A 157 25.36 -8.24 -13.92
CA LYS A 157 26.47 -8.88 -13.21
C LYS A 157 25.85 -9.84 -12.22
N GLU A 158 25.80 -11.09 -12.62
CA GLU A 158 25.34 -12.19 -11.78
C GLU A 158 26.21 -12.17 -10.51
N PRO A 159 25.62 -11.97 -9.33
CA PRO A 159 26.40 -11.95 -8.11
C PRO A 159 27.05 -13.32 -7.96
N GLU A 160 28.39 -13.37 -8.04
CA GLU A 160 29.17 -14.56 -7.75
C GLU A 160 28.67 -15.15 -6.43
N ARG A 161 27.93 -16.24 -6.55
CA ARG A 161 27.42 -17.02 -5.43
C ARG A 161 28.65 -17.56 -4.71
N LYS A 162 29.14 -16.84 -3.70
CA LYS A 162 30.21 -17.36 -2.84
C LYS A 162 29.71 -18.70 -2.29
N PRO A 163 30.41 -19.82 -2.57
CA PRO A 163 29.98 -21.13 -2.12
C PRO A 163 29.92 -21.11 -0.59
N LYS A 164 28.71 -21.30 -0.06
CA LYS A 164 28.45 -21.35 1.38
C LYS A 164 29.22 -22.55 1.96
N PRO A 165 30.20 -22.36 2.86
CA PRO A 165 31.00 -23.46 3.41
C PRO A 165 30.20 -24.15 4.52
N GLU A 166 29.24 -25.00 4.17
CA GLU A 166 28.35 -25.62 5.17
C GLU A 166 28.14 -27.14 5.03
N VAL A 167 28.86 -27.82 4.15
CA VAL A 167 28.71 -29.30 3.98
C VAL A 167 29.83 -30.11 4.67
N LYS A 168 30.78 -29.48 5.35
CA LYS A 168 31.84 -30.23 6.09
C LYS A 168 31.47 -30.63 7.53
N LYS A 169 30.37 -30.14 8.11
CA LYS A 169 29.95 -30.55 9.47
C LYS A 169 28.91 -31.67 9.52
N GLN A 170 28.21 -31.98 8.41
CA GLN A 170 27.20 -33.05 8.40
C GLN A 170 27.73 -34.45 8.05
N VAL A 171 28.94 -34.55 7.48
CA VAL A 171 29.55 -35.87 7.20
C VAL A 171 30.22 -36.45 8.47
N GLU A 172 30.55 -35.62 9.46
CA GLU A 172 31.19 -36.08 10.70
C GLU A 172 30.18 -36.54 11.78
N SER A 173 28.90 -36.14 11.68
CA SER A 173 27.84 -36.64 12.58
C SER A 173 27.15 -37.91 12.07
N ALA A 174 27.56 -38.45 10.92
CA ALA A 174 27.01 -39.67 10.33
C ALA A 174 27.89 -40.91 10.57
N ARG A 175 28.86 -40.85 11.49
CA ARG A 175 29.44 -42.08 12.06
C ARG A 175 28.42 -42.64 13.07
N PRO A 176 27.90 -43.87 12.86
CA PRO A 176 26.99 -44.48 13.83
C PRO A 176 27.75 -44.69 15.13
N GLN A 177 27.36 -43.95 16.16
CA GLN A 177 27.72 -44.28 17.54
C GLN A 177 27.12 -45.65 17.82
N ARG A 178 28.00 -46.61 18.08
CA ARG A 178 27.66 -47.93 18.61
C ARG A 178 27.11 -47.70 20.02
N GLU A 179 25.80 -47.52 20.15
CA GLU A 179 25.14 -47.39 21.44
C GLU A 179 25.25 -48.74 22.16
N GLU A 180 26.07 -48.75 23.22
CA GLU A 180 26.03 -49.75 24.29
C GLU A 180 24.61 -49.82 24.87
N PRO A 181 24.10 -51.02 25.21
CA PRO A 181 22.80 -51.17 25.84
C PRO A 181 22.84 -50.57 27.25
N ARG A 182 22.42 -49.31 27.36
CA ARG A 182 22.26 -48.60 28.62
C ARG A 182 20.99 -49.09 29.30
N ASN A 183 21.20 -49.97 30.27
CA ASN A 183 20.23 -50.46 31.23
C ASN A 183 19.47 -49.27 31.86
N THR A 184 18.26 -49.00 31.38
CA THR A 184 17.35 -48.03 31.99
C THR A 184 16.33 -48.81 32.80
N ALA A 185 16.57 -48.85 34.11
CA ALA A 185 15.55 -49.21 35.07
C ALA A 185 14.30 -48.34 34.86
N PRO A 186 13.08 -48.85 35.10
CA PRO A 186 11.86 -48.08 34.95
C PRO A 186 11.93 -46.86 35.87
N SER A 187 11.91 -45.67 35.28
CA SER A 187 11.80 -44.44 36.04
C SER A 187 10.44 -44.44 36.74
N GLU A 188 10.50 -44.22 38.05
CA GLU A 188 9.36 -44.12 38.94
C GLU A 188 8.34 -43.11 38.39
N PRO A 189 7.03 -43.45 38.35
CA PRO A 189 6.02 -42.55 37.80
C PRO A 189 6.01 -41.24 38.58
N GLN A 190 6.37 -40.17 37.88
CA GLN A 190 6.40 -38.82 38.42
C GLN A 190 4.98 -38.46 38.89
N LYS A 191 4.81 -38.35 40.22
CA LYS A 191 3.53 -38.05 40.86
C LYS A 191 3.05 -36.68 40.40
N VAL A 192 2.11 -36.65 39.46
CA VAL A 192 1.46 -35.42 39.03
C VAL A 192 0.64 -34.87 40.20
N PRO A 193 0.86 -33.62 40.64
CA PRO A 193 0.12 -33.04 41.75
C PRO A 193 -1.38 -32.97 41.41
N LEU A 194 -2.22 -33.45 42.34
CA LEU A 194 -3.68 -33.57 42.17
C LEU A 194 -4.37 -32.25 41.76
N SER A 195 -3.76 -31.11 42.10
CA SER A 195 -4.23 -29.77 41.70
C SER A 195 -4.15 -29.52 40.19
N GLU A 196 -3.23 -30.15 39.47
CA GLU A 196 -3.15 -30.03 38.00
C GLU A 196 -4.17 -30.93 37.31
N LEU A 197 -4.41 -32.13 37.85
CA LEU A 197 -5.47 -33.02 37.36
C LEU A 197 -6.84 -32.35 37.45
N LYS A 198 -7.17 -31.70 38.58
CA LYS A 198 -8.45 -30.98 38.73
C LYS A 198 -8.62 -29.85 37.70
N LYS A 199 -7.55 -29.14 37.32
CA LYS A 199 -7.63 -28.11 36.26
C LYS A 199 -7.88 -28.71 34.89
N PHE A 200 -7.26 -29.83 34.58
CA PHE A 200 -7.43 -30.51 33.30
C PHE A 200 -8.87 -31.03 33.13
N TYR A 201 -9.44 -31.66 34.16
CA TYR A 201 -10.84 -32.14 34.11
C TYR A 201 -11.86 -30.99 34.07
N LYS A 202 -11.59 -29.88 34.76
CA LYS A 202 -12.42 -28.67 34.68
C LYS A 202 -12.43 -28.04 33.28
N GLN A 203 -11.32 -28.10 32.54
CA GLN A 203 -11.29 -27.68 31.12
C GLN A 203 -12.09 -28.60 30.20
N GLN A 204 -12.28 -29.87 30.58
CA GLN A 204 -13.10 -30.82 29.84
C GLN A 204 -14.58 -30.82 30.28
N GLY A 205 -14.99 -29.91 31.17
CA GLY A 205 -16.36 -29.83 31.66
C GLY A 205 -16.77 -31.01 32.56
N VAL A 206 -15.79 -31.76 33.08
CA VAL A 206 -16.01 -32.86 34.01
C VAL A 206 -15.79 -32.34 35.42
N ASP A 207 -16.87 -32.17 36.19
CA ASP A 207 -16.81 -31.82 37.60
C ASP A 207 -16.58 -33.11 38.41
N ILE A 208 -15.42 -33.20 39.06
CA ILE A 208 -15.08 -34.31 39.95
C ILE A 208 -15.39 -33.83 41.38
N ASP A 209 -16.65 -33.97 41.78
CA ASP A 209 -17.03 -33.84 43.18
C ASP A 209 -16.58 -35.12 43.90
N GLU A 210 -15.69 -34.95 44.88
CA GLU A 210 -15.23 -36.03 45.77
C GLU A 210 -16.41 -36.51 46.63
N GLU A 211 -17.05 -37.61 46.22
CA GLU A 211 -17.89 -38.40 47.10
C GLU A 211 -17.00 -39.04 48.18
N LYS A 212 -17.43 -38.90 49.44
CA LYS A 212 -16.71 -39.22 50.68
C LYS A 212 -16.18 -40.66 50.79
#